data_AF-A0A9J5WRI6-F1
#
_entry.id   AF-A0A9J5WRI6-F1
#
_cell.length_a   1.000
_cell.length_b   1.000
_cell.length_c   1.000
_cell.angle_alpha   90.00
_cell.angle_beta   90.00
_cell.angle_gamma   90.00
#
_symmetry.space_group_name_H-M   'P 1'
#
loop_
_entity.id
_entity.type
_entity.pdbx_description
1 polymer ?
#
loop_
_entity_poly.entity_id
_entity_poly.type
_entity_poly.pdbx_seq_one_letter_code
_entity_poly.pdbx_strand_id
1 'polypeptide(L)'
;MKIECDNQRGQAELKLNPNPTILYARRANVFIKLKKPNATIRDVDAALNVNLESEKGYKVRGMAWSMLGLCKYAASDLRVASIIDSDEEIAKILIKVEPNACKIEEHCQKYQQLQEEDRSRD
;
A
#
# COMPACT_ATOMS: atom_id res chain seq x y z
N MET A 1 0.92 -16.66 42.37
CA MET A 1 1.60 -15.77 41.39
C MET A 1 0.92 -15.94 40.04
N LYS A 2 0.13 -14.97 39.60
CA LYS A 2 -0.26 -14.81 38.20
C LYS A 2 -0.80 -13.39 38.03
N ILE A 3 0.09 -12.49 37.63
CA ILE A 3 -0.26 -11.22 37.00
C ILE A 3 0.46 -11.22 35.65
N GLU A 4 -0.35 -10.89 34.65
CA GLU A 4 -0.10 -10.73 33.22
C GLU A 4 1.27 -10.15 32.85
N CYS A 5 1.81 -10.63 31.73
CA CYS A 5 2.56 -9.79 30.80
C CYS A 5 2.48 -10.43 29.41
N ASP A 6 1.33 -10.25 28.77
CA ASP A 6 1.22 -10.19 27.33
C ASP A 6 2.13 -9.07 26.81
N ASN A 7 3.35 -9.43 26.46
CA ASN A 7 4.06 -8.81 25.35
C ASN A 7 5.37 -9.57 25.15
N GLN A 8 5.37 -10.45 24.16
CA GLN A 8 6.58 -10.86 23.46
C GLN A 8 7.15 -9.66 22.66
N ARG A 9 7.40 -8.54 23.34
CA ARG A 9 8.09 -7.36 22.82
C ARG A 9 9.54 -7.76 22.59
N GLY A 10 9.82 -8.11 21.34
CA GLY A 10 11.11 -7.83 20.71
C GLY A 10 12.27 -8.64 21.27
N GLN A 11 12.15 -9.97 21.30
CA GLN A 11 13.34 -10.79 21.50
C GLN A 11 14.10 -10.93 20.17
N ALA A 12 15.33 -10.42 20.19
CA ALA A 12 16.47 -10.82 19.36
C ALA A 12 16.71 -10.15 17.98
N GLU A 13 16.78 -8.83 17.91
CA GLU A 13 17.55 -8.15 16.84
C GLU A 13 18.51 -7.10 17.44
N LEU A 14 19.42 -7.58 18.29
CA LEU A 14 20.45 -6.77 18.96
C LEU A 14 21.85 -7.03 18.37
N LYS A 15 21.91 -7.16 17.03
CA LYS A 15 23.19 -7.14 16.30
C LYS A 15 23.05 -6.38 14.98
N LEU A 16 23.81 -5.29 14.89
CA LEU A 16 24.50 -4.79 13.70
C LEU A 16 23.60 -4.20 12.58
N ASN A 17 23.66 -2.87 12.46
CA ASN A 17 23.02 -2.02 11.45
C ASN A 17 21.49 -2.09 11.44
N PRO A 18 20.76 -0.97 11.68
CA PRO A 18 19.33 -0.96 11.44
C PRO A 18 19.12 -1.31 9.98
N ASN A 19 18.49 -2.46 9.69
CA ASN A 19 18.11 -2.80 8.34
C ASN A 19 17.27 -1.63 7.81
N PRO A 20 17.75 -0.88 6.79
CA PRO A 20 17.11 0.35 6.34
C PRO A 20 15.64 0.08 5.96
N THR A 21 15.35 -1.13 5.48
CA THR A 21 14.02 -1.62 5.17
C THR A 21 13.07 -1.62 6.38
N ILE A 22 13.51 -2.11 7.54
CA ILE A 22 12.69 -2.13 8.77
C ILE A 22 12.42 -0.71 9.25
N LEU A 23 13.40 0.18 9.13
CA LEU A 23 13.26 1.58 9.50
C LEU A 23 12.23 2.29 8.61
N TYR A 24 12.31 2.10 7.28
CA TYR A 24 11.34 2.66 6.34
C TYR A 24 9.93 2.12 6.58
N ALA A 25 9.76 0.82 6.83
CA ALA A 25 8.45 0.23 7.13
C ALA A 25 7.83 0.80 8.43
N ARG A 26 8.64 0.96 9.49
CA ARG A 26 8.19 1.58 10.75
C ARG A 26 7.80 3.04 10.54
N ARG A 27 8.58 3.80 9.77
CA ARG A 27 8.32 5.22 9.47
C ARG A 27 7.07 5.40 8.60
N ALA A 28 6.89 4.56 7.59
CA ALA A 28 5.69 4.52 6.76
C ALA A 28 4.40 4.29 7.57
N ASN A 29 4.44 3.36 8.55
CA ASN A 29 3.31 3.13 9.46
C ASN A 29 2.95 4.37 10.29
N VAL A 30 3.95 5.14 10.73
CA VAL A 30 3.71 6.42 11.42
C VAL A 30 3.11 7.43 10.46
N PHE A 31 3.59 7.53 9.22
CA PHE A 31 3.05 8.46 8.23
C PHE A 31 1.62 8.16 7.81
N ILE A 32 1.20 6.89 7.76
CA ILE A 32 -0.22 6.51 7.60
C ILE A 32 -1.06 7.08 8.74
N LYS A 33 -0.62 6.91 10.00
CA LYS A 33 -1.32 7.47 11.17
C LYS A 33 -1.38 9.00 11.14
N LEU A 34 -0.33 9.64 10.62
CA LEU A 34 -0.25 11.08 10.43
C LEU A 34 -0.97 11.58 9.15
N LYS A 35 -1.64 10.68 8.40
CA LYS A 35 -2.32 11.00 7.14
C LYS A 35 -1.43 11.69 6.11
N LYS A 36 -0.18 11.26 5.99
CA LYS A 36 0.82 11.76 5.02
C LYS A 36 1.11 10.71 3.93
N PRO A 37 0.15 10.39 3.03
CA PRO A 37 0.30 9.28 2.08
C PRO A 37 1.48 9.43 1.12
N ASN A 38 1.80 10.64 0.66
CA ASN A 38 2.96 10.88 -0.23
C ASN A 38 4.30 10.53 0.44
N ALA A 39 4.44 10.84 1.74
CA ALA A 39 5.64 10.48 2.49
C ALA A 39 5.70 8.97 2.73
N THR A 40 4.54 8.34 3.00
CA THR A 40 4.44 6.88 3.11
C THR A 40 4.90 6.18 1.84
N ILE A 41 4.42 6.60 0.66
CA ILE A 41 4.77 5.96 -0.62
C ILE A 41 6.28 5.99 -0.85
N ARG A 42 6.91 7.16 -0.64
CA ARG A 42 8.38 7.31 -0.80
C ARG A 42 9.17 6.36 0.10
N ASP A 43 8.73 6.21 1.34
CA ASP A 43 9.39 5.32 2.29
C ASP A 43 9.18 3.86 1.93
N VAL A 44 7.97 3.49 1.54
CA VAL A 44 7.67 2.11 1.15
C VAL A 44 8.39 1.75 -0.14
N ASP A 45 8.47 2.63 -1.13
CA ASP A 45 9.22 2.38 -2.36
C ASP A 45 10.73 2.24 -2.07
N ALA A 46 11.28 3.06 -1.17
CA ALA A 46 12.65 2.88 -0.71
C ALA A 46 12.85 1.54 0.02
N ALA A 47 11.86 1.07 0.79
CA ALA A 47 11.91 -0.22 1.45
C ALA A 47 11.85 -1.38 0.43
N LEU A 48 10.94 -1.30 -0.54
CA LEU A 48 10.77 -2.29 -1.61
C LEU A 48 12.00 -2.41 -2.50
N ASN A 49 12.68 -1.28 -2.79
CA ASN A 49 13.91 -1.25 -3.58
C ASN A 49 15.11 -1.91 -2.91
N VAL A 50 15.15 -1.97 -1.57
CA VAL A 50 16.31 -2.52 -0.86
C VAL A 50 16.25 -4.05 -0.78
N ASN A 51 15.17 -4.60 -0.24
CA ASN A 51 14.80 -6.01 -0.31
C ASN A 51 13.59 -6.21 0.60
N LEU A 52 12.38 -5.94 0.10
CA LEU A 52 11.18 -6.18 0.89
C LEU A 52 10.15 -6.96 0.07
N GLU A 53 10.35 -8.27 -0.06
CA GLU A 53 9.23 -9.19 -0.25
C GLU A 53 8.42 -9.27 1.05
N SER A 54 7.77 -8.17 1.44
CA SER A 54 6.86 -8.18 2.58
C SER A 54 5.50 -7.69 2.13
N GLU A 55 4.50 -8.54 2.36
CA GLU A 55 3.08 -8.20 2.30
C GLU A 55 2.81 -6.82 2.93
N LYS A 56 3.44 -6.52 4.07
CA LYS A 56 3.28 -5.26 4.80
C LYS A 56 3.62 -4.02 3.96
N GLY A 57 4.61 -4.11 3.08
CA GLY A 57 4.97 -3.02 2.17
C GLY A 57 3.84 -2.73 1.20
N TYR A 58 3.39 -3.76 0.48
CA TYR A 58 2.29 -3.66 -0.47
C TYR A 58 0.98 -3.20 0.20
N LYS A 59 0.67 -3.72 1.39
CA LYS A 59 -0.50 -3.28 2.18
C LYS A 59 -0.44 -1.79 2.50
N VAL A 60 0.68 -1.32 3.05
CA VAL A 60 0.85 0.09 3.47
C VAL A 60 0.86 1.03 2.25
N ARG A 61 1.47 0.62 1.13
CA ARG A 61 1.45 1.40 -0.11
C ARG A 61 0.05 1.46 -0.72
N GLY A 62 -0.66 0.34 -0.77
CA GLY A 62 -2.05 0.27 -1.23
C GLY A 62 -3.00 1.15 -0.39
N MET A 63 -2.80 1.18 0.94
CA MET A 63 -3.51 2.12 1.81
C MET A 63 -3.19 3.58 1.49
N ALA A 64 -1.92 3.92 1.27
CA ALA A 64 -1.52 5.28 0.91
C ALA A 64 -2.11 5.73 -0.44
N TRP A 65 -2.13 4.86 -1.45
CA TRP A 65 -2.79 5.11 -2.72
C TRP A 65 -4.30 5.31 -2.57
N SER A 66 -4.93 4.51 -1.71
CA SER A 66 -6.36 4.65 -1.41
C SER A 66 -6.67 6.01 -0.78
N MET A 67 -5.81 6.50 0.13
CA MET A 67 -5.92 7.83 0.73
C MET A 67 -5.73 8.98 -0.28
N LEU A 68 -5.01 8.74 -1.39
CA LEU A 68 -4.85 9.69 -2.49
C LEU A 68 -5.97 9.62 -3.53
N GLY A 69 -6.93 8.70 -3.38
CA GLY A 69 -7.98 8.45 -4.37
C GLY A 69 -7.49 7.70 -5.62
N LEU A 70 -6.26 7.20 -5.59
CA LEU A 70 -5.63 6.47 -6.69
C LEU A 70 -5.99 4.98 -6.61
N CYS A 71 -7.29 4.70 -6.82
CA CYS A 71 -7.89 3.39 -6.55
C CYS A 71 -7.31 2.26 -7.41
N LYS A 72 -6.86 2.54 -8.64
CA LYS A 72 -6.21 1.53 -9.51
C LYS A 72 -4.94 0.97 -8.88
N TYR A 73 -4.02 1.86 -8.47
CA TYR A 73 -2.76 1.48 -7.83
C TYR A 73 -3.00 0.84 -6.47
N ALA A 74 -3.96 1.37 -5.71
CA ALA A 74 -4.38 0.79 -4.44
C ALA A 74 -4.87 -0.66 -4.59
N ALA A 75 -5.77 -0.93 -5.54
CA ALA A 75 -6.29 -2.28 -5.77
C ALA A 75 -5.19 -3.26 -6.22
N SER A 76 -4.28 -2.81 -7.10
CA SER A 76 -3.16 -3.64 -7.55
C SER A 76 -2.25 -4.06 -6.39
N ASP A 77 -1.80 -3.10 -5.58
CA ASP A 77 -0.92 -3.37 -4.44
C ASP A 77 -1.61 -4.25 -3.39
N LEU A 78 -2.89 -3.99 -3.09
CA LEU A 78 -3.66 -4.78 -2.12
C LEU A 78 -3.92 -6.21 -2.61
N ARG A 79 -4.09 -6.43 -3.92
CA ARG A 79 -4.20 -7.79 -4.48
C ARG A 79 -2.90 -8.56 -4.32
N VAL A 80 -1.76 -7.94 -4.61
CA VAL A 80 -0.44 -8.55 -4.39
C VAL A 80 -0.26 -8.90 -2.91
N ALA A 81 -0.60 -7.96 -2.00
CA ALA A 81 -0.56 -8.20 -0.56
C ALA A 81 -1.44 -9.41 -0.16
N SER A 82 -2.67 -9.48 -0.67
CA SER A 82 -3.62 -10.56 -0.39
C SER A 82 -3.17 -11.93 -0.90
N ILE A 83 -2.40 -11.98 -2.00
CA ILE A 83 -1.81 -13.21 -2.53
C ILE A 83 -0.71 -13.73 -1.58
N ILE A 84 0.05 -12.83 -0.97
CA ILE A 84 1.16 -13.17 -0.06
C ILE A 84 0.60 -13.57 1.31
N ASP A 85 -0.24 -12.73 1.91
CA ASP A 85 -0.94 -13.03 3.17
C ASP A 85 -2.37 -12.47 3.10
N SER A 86 -3.32 -13.33 3.42
CA SER A 86 -4.74 -13.00 3.36
C SER A 86 -5.17 -12.41 4.70
N ASP A 87 -5.04 -11.09 4.83
CA ASP A 87 -5.50 -10.32 5.99
C ASP A 87 -6.93 -9.81 5.77
N GLU A 88 -7.80 -9.96 6.78
CA GLU A 88 -9.19 -9.46 6.77
C GLU A 88 -9.26 -7.94 6.50
N GLU A 89 -8.26 -7.17 6.98
CA GLU A 89 -8.18 -5.74 6.74
C GLU A 89 -7.88 -5.43 5.27
N ILE A 90 -7.06 -6.24 4.58
CA ILE A 90 -6.81 -6.07 3.14
C ILE A 90 -8.12 -6.27 2.36
N ALA A 91 -8.87 -7.33 2.69
CA ALA A 91 -10.15 -7.61 2.05
C ALA A 91 -11.16 -6.47 2.24
N LYS A 92 -11.28 -5.91 3.46
CA LYS A 92 -12.14 -4.75 3.75
C LYS A 92 -11.77 -3.52 2.91
N ILE A 93 -10.48 -3.27 2.70
CA ILE A 93 -10.02 -2.14 1.90
C ILE A 93 -10.28 -2.41 0.41
N LEU A 94 -10.05 -3.62 -0.09
CA LEU A 94 -10.33 -4.00 -1.48
C LEU A 94 -11.82 -3.78 -1.83
N ILE A 95 -12.75 -4.22 -0.98
CA ILE A 95 -14.20 -4.02 -1.19
C ILE A 95 -14.55 -2.54 -1.38
N LYS A 96 -13.85 -1.63 -0.69
CA LYS A 96 -14.06 -0.18 -0.81
C LYS A 96 -13.39 0.43 -2.04
N VAL A 97 -12.24 -0.10 -2.44
CA VAL A 97 -11.39 0.48 -3.48
C VAL A 97 -11.77 -0.01 -4.87
N GLU A 98 -12.11 -1.29 -5.04
CA GLU A 98 -12.42 -1.91 -6.33
C GLU A 98 -13.56 -1.23 -7.11
N PRO A 99 -14.74 -0.93 -6.54
CA PRO A 99 -15.81 -0.28 -7.29
C PRO A 99 -15.44 1.15 -7.73
N ASN A 100 -14.59 1.83 -6.94
CA ASN A 100 -14.11 3.17 -7.28
C ASN A 100 -13.00 3.11 -8.36
N ALA A 101 -12.14 2.08 -8.32
CA ALA A 101 -11.12 1.85 -9.34
C ALA A 101 -11.74 1.61 -10.72
N CYS A 102 -12.79 0.77 -10.78
CA CYS A 102 -13.50 0.43 -12.02
C CYS A 102 -14.15 1.67 -12.68
N LYS A 103 -14.85 2.50 -11.89
CA LYS A 103 -15.48 3.73 -12.39
C LYS A 103 -14.47 4.74 -12.96
N ILE A 104 -13.31 4.88 -12.30
CA ILE A 104 -12.23 5.75 -12.78
C ILE A 104 -11.63 5.20 -14.07
N GLU A 105 -11.49 3.88 -14.18
CA GLU A 105 -10.99 3.21 -15.38
C GLU A 105 -11.88 3.43 -16.60
N GLU A 106 -13.17 3.17 -16.46
CA GLU A 106 -14.17 3.34 -17.52
C GLU A 106 -14.20 4.81 -18.00
N HIS A 107 -14.14 5.76 -17.06
CA HIS A 107 -14.09 7.18 -17.40
C HIS A 107 -12.82 7.54 -18.18
N CYS A 108 -11.65 7.07 -17.75
CA CYS A 108 -10.39 7.31 -18.45
C CYS A 108 -10.37 6.67 -19.85
N GLN A 109 -10.85 5.44 -20.00
CA GLN A 109 -10.93 4.75 -21.30
C GLN A 109 -11.84 5.49 -22.27
N LYS A 110 -13.01 5.93 -21.81
CA LYS A 110 -13.94 6.72 -22.62
C LYS A 110 -13.31 8.04 -23.09
N TYR A 111 -12.57 8.71 -22.21
CA TYR A 111 -11.90 9.97 -22.56
C TYR A 111 -10.78 9.76 -23.59
N GLN A 112 -10.03 8.66 -23.47
CA GLN A 112 -8.99 8.30 -24.42
C GLN A 112 -9.56 7.93 -25.79
N GLN A 113 -10.67 7.19 -25.83
CA GLN A 113 -11.38 6.88 -27.07
C GLN A 113 -11.85 8.15 -27.79
N LEU A 114 -12.42 9.11 -27.06
CA LEU A 114 -12.82 10.41 -27.63
C LEU A 114 -11.61 11.17 -28.22
N GLN A 115 -10.48 11.17 -27.54
CA GLN A 115 -9.25 11.81 -28.05
C GLN A 115 -8.69 11.11 -29.29
N GLU A 116 -8.77 9.78 -29.36
CA GLU A 116 -8.36 8.99 -30.52
C GLU A 116 -9.32 9.20 -31.70
N GLU A 117 -10.63 9.26 -31.45
CA GLU A 117 -11.63 9.62 -32.45
C GLU A 117 -11.38 11.02 -33.02
N ASP A 118 -11.18 12.03 -32.18
CA ASP A 118 -10.90 13.40 -32.63
C ASP A 118 -9.57 13.48 -33.41
N ARG A 119 -8.52 12.78 -32.95
CA ARG A 119 -7.26 12.69 -33.70
C ARG A 119 -7.41 11.97 -35.05
N SER A 120 -8.33 11.01 -35.16
CA SER A 120 -8.59 10.28 -36.41
C SER A 120 -9.49 11.04 -37.39
N ARG A 121 -10.12 12.13 -36.94
CA ARG A 121 -10.96 13.01 -37.75
C ARG A 121 -10.19 14.17 -38.40
N ASP A 122 -8.99 14.48 -37.91
CA ASP A 122 -8.05 15.45 -38.46
C ASP A 122 -7.13 14.83 -39.53
#